data_AF-A0A0R1UW51-F1
#
_entry.id   AF-A0A0R1UW51-F1
#
_cell.length_a   1.000
_cell.length_b   1.000
_cell.length_c   1.000
_cell.angle_alpha   90.00
_cell.angle_beta   90.00
_cell.angle_gamma   90.00
#
_symmetry.space_group_name_H-M   'P 1'
#
loop_
_entity.id
_entity.type
_entity.pdbx_description
1 polymer ?
#
loop_
_entity_poly.entity_id
_entity_poly.type
_entity_poly.pdbx_seq_one_letter_code
_entity_poly.pdbx_strand_id
1 'polypeptide(L)'
;MNDAQQIAALVTRLGISTELATDYYNDGVAEILDYTNRDKLVGNMAVYAKKLAIIAYNRDGIEGESARTEGGVSNTLELGIPLEIRHGLNKYRTAKVVDLQ
;
A
#
# COMPACT_ATOMS: atom_id res chain seq x y z
N MET A 1 -9.01 7.94 -12.21
CA MET A 1 -7.54 7.76 -12.18
C MET A 1 -7.29 6.35 -12.64
N ASN A 2 -6.52 6.14 -13.71
CA ASN A 2 -6.38 4.82 -14.31
C ASN A 2 -5.25 4.05 -13.62
N ASP A 3 -5.49 2.79 -13.26
CA ASP A 3 -4.51 1.89 -12.62
C ASP A 3 -3.20 1.82 -13.42
N ALA A 4 -3.31 1.77 -14.76
CA ALA A 4 -2.17 1.83 -15.67
C ALA A 4 -1.26 3.05 -15.47
N GLN A 5 -1.82 4.21 -15.10
CA GLN A 5 -1.01 5.41 -14.81
C GLN A 5 -0.24 5.26 -13.49
N GLN A 6 -0.81 4.57 -12.50
CA GLN A 6 -0.12 4.32 -11.24
C GLN A 6 1.02 3.31 -11.43
N ILE A 7 0.78 2.24 -12.21
CA ILE A 7 1.79 1.23 -12.54
C ILE A 7 2.94 1.87 -13.33
N ALA A 8 2.65 2.66 -14.36
CA ALA A 8 3.68 3.38 -15.11
C ALA A 8 4.50 4.34 -14.23
N ALA A 9 3.86 5.00 -13.27
CA ALA A 9 4.55 5.86 -12.31
C ALA A 9 5.45 5.05 -11.36
N LEU A 10 5.07 3.82 -10.98
CA LEU A 10 5.91 2.92 -10.17
C LEU A 10 7.16 2.50 -10.92
N VAL A 11 7.01 2.07 -12.19
CA VAL A 11 8.13 1.70 -13.06
C VAL A 11 9.15 2.85 -13.13
N THR A 12 8.69 4.07 -13.44
CA THR A 12 9.57 5.24 -13.53
C THR A 12 10.20 5.63 -12.20
N ARG A 13 9.48 5.47 -11.08
CA ARG A 13 9.94 5.92 -9.76
C ARG A 13 10.88 4.94 -9.06
N LEU A 14 10.62 3.65 -9.21
CA LEU A 14 11.41 2.58 -8.56
C LEU A 14 12.47 1.99 -9.50
N GLY A 15 12.38 2.25 -10.81
CA GLY A 15 13.31 1.69 -11.80
C GLY A 15 13.14 0.19 -12.01
N ILE A 16 11.95 -0.35 -11.72
CA ILE A 16 11.64 -1.79 -11.80
C ILE A 16 10.88 -2.15 -13.08
N SER A 17 10.88 -3.43 -13.43
CA SER A 17 10.09 -3.96 -14.54
C SER A 17 8.59 -3.72 -14.35
N THR A 18 7.85 -3.54 -15.45
CA THR A 18 6.39 -3.36 -15.43
C THR A 18 5.66 -4.52 -14.77
N GLU A 19 6.17 -5.74 -14.94
CA GLU A 19 5.63 -6.96 -14.33
C GLU A 19 5.70 -6.87 -12.80
N LEU A 20 6.88 -6.53 -12.28
CA LEU A 20 7.11 -6.37 -10.84
C LEU A 20 6.31 -5.19 -10.27
N ALA A 21 6.24 -4.07 -11.00
CA ALA A 21 5.40 -2.93 -10.59
C ALA A 21 3.91 -3.29 -10.54
N THR A 22 3.46 -4.15 -11.44
CA THR A 22 2.08 -4.63 -11.48
C THR A 22 1.79 -5.55 -10.30
N ASP A 23 2.71 -6.45 -9.97
CA ASP A 23 2.61 -7.34 -8.81
C ASP A 23 2.48 -6.55 -7.50
N TYR A 24 3.43 -5.66 -7.21
CA TYR A 24 3.38 -4.80 -6.02
C TYR A 24 2.14 -3.90 -5.98
N TYR A 25 1.67 -3.41 -7.13
CA TYR A 25 0.45 -2.62 -7.19
C TYR A 25 -0.78 -3.48 -6.84
N ASN A 26 -0.89 -4.70 -7.39
CA ASN A 26 -1.99 -5.61 -7.12
C ASN A 26 -2.03 -6.04 -5.65
N ASP A 27 -0.88 -6.31 -5.04
CA ASP A 27 -0.77 -6.65 -3.62
C ASP A 27 -1.26 -5.48 -2.74
N GLY A 28 -0.77 -4.26 -3.01
CA GLY A 28 -1.25 -3.06 -2.33
C GLY A 28 -2.74 -2.76 -2.55
N VAL A 29 -3.30 -3.11 -3.72
CA VAL A 29 -4.74 -3.03 -3.99
C VAL A 29 -5.51 -4.03 -3.13
N ALA A 30 -5.08 -5.29 -3.08
CA ALA A 30 -5.71 -6.33 -2.28
C ALA A 30 -5.74 -5.95 -0.79
N GLU A 31 -4.63 -5.43 -0.26
CA GLU A 31 -4.53 -5.01 1.14
C GLU A 31 -5.48 -3.84 1.46
N ILE A 32 -5.62 -2.87 0.54
CA ILE A 32 -6.55 -1.74 0.70
C ILE A 32 -8.00 -2.21 0.66
N LEU A 33 -8.33 -3.12 -0.24
CA LEU A 33 -9.67 -3.66 -0.40
C LEU A 33 -10.09 -4.45 0.84
N ASP A 34 -9.18 -5.28 1.37
CA ASP A 34 -9.34 -5.96 2.65
C ASP A 34 -9.57 -4.95 3.78
N TYR A 35 -8.68 -3.96 3.93
CA TYR A 35 -8.78 -2.95 4.99
C TYR A 35 -10.07 -2.11 4.92
N THR A 36 -10.48 -1.72 3.72
CA THR A 36 -11.69 -0.91 3.52
C THR A 36 -12.98 -1.73 3.48
N ASN A 37 -12.87 -3.07 3.49
CA ASN A 37 -13.97 -4.02 3.29
C ASN A 37 -14.75 -3.70 2.00
N ARG A 38 -14.02 -3.61 0.88
CA ARG A 38 -14.57 -3.31 -0.44
C ARG A 38 -14.06 -4.30 -1.47
N ASP A 39 -14.87 -4.50 -2.51
CA ASP A 39 -14.52 -5.34 -3.66
C ASP A 39 -13.80 -4.54 -4.77
N LYS A 40 -13.97 -3.21 -4.78
CA LYS A 40 -13.45 -2.33 -5.84
C LYS A 40 -12.85 -1.05 -5.28
N LEU A 41 -11.80 -0.56 -5.95
CA LEU A 41 -11.17 0.72 -5.63
C LEU A 41 -12.14 1.87 -5.94
N VAL A 42 -12.30 2.79 -4.99
CA VAL A 42 -13.19 3.95 -5.13
C VAL A 42 -12.43 5.25 -4.89
N GLY A 43 -12.68 6.25 -5.73
CA GLY A 43 -12.07 7.58 -5.63
C GLY A 43 -10.55 7.51 -5.80
N ASN A 44 -9.81 7.90 -4.76
CA ASN A 44 -8.36 8.02 -4.81
C ASN A 44 -7.62 6.83 -4.18
N MET A 45 -8.27 5.69 -3.95
CA MET A 45 -7.65 4.48 -3.39
C MET A 45 -6.44 4.00 -4.18
N ALA A 46 -6.48 4.09 -5.52
CA ALA A 46 -5.37 3.74 -6.41
C ALA A 46 -4.05 4.47 -6.06
N VAL A 47 -4.15 5.71 -5.53
CA VAL A 47 -2.97 6.47 -5.10
C VAL A 47 -2.35 5.87 -3.84
N TYR A 48 -3.17 5.34 -2.93
CA TYR A 48 -2.72 4.67 -1.73
C TYR A 48 -2.10 3.30 -2.05
N ALA A 49 -2.64 2.56 -3.02
CA ALA A 49 -2.07 1.28 -3.48
C ALA A 49 -0.65 1.48 -4.02
N LYS A 50 -0.46 2.53 -4.83
CA LYS A 50 0.88 2.94 -5.28
C LYS A 50 1.82 3.24 -4.11
N LYS A 51 1.34 3.94 -3.07
CA LYS A 51 2.18 4.25 -1.91
C LYS A 51 2.58 2.98 -1.16
N LEU A 52 1.66 2.03 -0.99
CA LEU A 52 1.95 0.71 -0.42
C LEU A 52 3.01 -0.03 -1.23
N ALA A 53 2.84 -0.11 -2.55
CA ALA A 53 3.80 -0.75 -3.45
C ALA A 53 5.23 -0.18 -3.29
N ILE A 54 5.36 1.15 -3.17
CA ILE A 54 6.65 1.80 -2.91
C ILE A 54 7.23 1.33 -1.56
N ILE A 55 6.43 1.34 -0.51
CA ILE A 55 6.89 0.98 0.84
C ILE A 55 7.29 -0.50 0.90
N ALA A 56 6.48 -1.39 0.31
CA ALA A 56 6.76 -2.82 0.21
C ALA A 56 8.09 -3.08 -0.51
N TYR A 57 8.30 -2.44 -1.68
CA TYR A 57 9.55 -2.57 -2.42
C TYR A 57 10.76 -2.04 -1.64
N ASN A 58 10.64 -0.88 -1.00
CA ASN A 58 11.72 -0.32 -0.19
C ASN A 58 12.04 -1.24 1.01
N ARG A 59 11.02 -1.84 1.63
CA ARG A 59 11.20 -2.78 2.73
C ARG A 59 11.93 -4.04 2.28
N ASP A 60 11.53 -4.64 1.16
CA ASP A 60 12.18 -5.83 0.61
C ASP A 60 13.68 -5.57 0.32
N GLY A 61 14.00 -4.38 -0.20
CA GLY A 61 15.40 -3.93 -0.36
C GLY A 61 16.14 -3.70 0.97
N ILE A 62 15.47 -3.15 1.98
CA ILE A 62 16.04 -2.87 3.31
C ILE A 62 16.37 -4.16 4.07
N GLU A 63 15.59 -5.23 3.91
CA GLU A 63 15.84 -6.54 4.55
C GLU A 63 17.16 -7.18 4.05
N GLY A 64 17.69 -6.78 2.89
CA GLY A 64 18.99 -7.18 2.37
C GLY A 64 20.20 -6.39 2.90
N GLU A 65 20.00 -5.15 3.37
CA GLU A 65 21.10 -4.23 3.75
C GLU A 65 21.09 -3.79 5.23
N SER A 66 19.97 -3.90 5.95
CA SER A 66 19.79 -3.28 7.28
C SER A 66 19.91 -4.22 8.48
N ALA A 67 20.86 -5.15 8.44
CA ALA A 67 21.50 -5.64 9.66
C ALA A 67 22.55 -4.63 10.18
N ARG A 68 22.28 -3.32 10.08
CA ARG A 68 23.04 -2.26 10.76
C ARG A 68 22.09 -1.21 11.29
N THR A 69 21.65 -1.49 12.51
CA THR A 69 20.83 -0.62 13.36
C THR A 69 21.64 0.60 13.78
N GLU A 70 21.49 1.70 13.05
CA GLU A 70 21.88 3.03 13.54
C GLU A 70 20.69 3.62 14.32
N GLY A 71 20.78 3.55 15.65
CA GLY A 71 20.24 4.59 16.53
C GLY A 71 18.71 4.72 16.68
N GLY A 72 18.11 3.88 17.52
CA GLY A 72 17.16 4.34 18.55
C GLY A 72 15.81 4.93 18.13
N VAL A 73 15.45 4.95 16.84
CA VAL A 73 14.07 5.16 16.41
C VAL A 73 13.44 3.80 16.17
N SER A 74 12.61 3.39 17.12
CA SER A 74 11.60 2.35 16.90
C SER A 74 10.61 2.86 15.86
N ASN A 75 10.98 2.79 14.58
CA ASN A 75 9.99 2.63 13.52
C ASN A 75 9.35 1.29 13.84
N THR A 76 8.23 1.32 14.58
CA THR A 76 7.35 0.18 14.71
C THR A 76 7.20 -0.35 13.30
N LEU A 77 7.77 -1.53 13.04
CA LEU A 77 7.55 -2.33 11.85
C LEU A 77 6.06 -2.65 11.87
N GLU A 78 5.25 -1.69 11.45
CA GLU A 78 3.81 -1.81 11.39
C GLU A 78 3.57 -2.82 10.27
N LEU A 79 3.36 -4.07 10.68
CA LEU A 79 3.00 -5.16 9.78
C LEU A 79 1.66 -4.78 9.12
N GLY A 80 1.72 -4.40 7.85
CA GLY A 80 0.58 -4.02 7.02
C GLY A 80 0.57 -2.54 6.63
N ILE A 81 -0.64 -1.99 6.44
CA ILE A 81 -0.83 -0.62 5.92
C ILE A 81 -0.34 0.43 6.94
N PRO A 82 0.61 1.32 6.58
CA PRO A 82 1.11 2.36 7.48
C PRO A 82 0.03 3.36 7.89
N LEU A 83 0.13 3.88 9.11
CA LEU A 83 -0.84 4.82 9.72
C LEU A 83 -1.23 6.00 8.81
N GLU A 84 -0.28 6.58 8.08
CA GLU A 84 -0.55 7.69 7.15
C GLU A 84 -1.54 7.30 6.03
N ILE A 85 -1.40 6.09 5.51
CA ILE A 85 -2.30 5.53 4.51
C ILE A 85 -3.63 5.15 5.16
N ARG A 86 -3.61 4.54 6.36
CA ARG A 86 -4.81 4.18 7.12
C ARG A 86 -5.71 5.38 7.41
N HIS A 87 -5.15 6.53 7.81
CA HIS A 87 -5.90 7.79 7.99
C HIS A 87 -6.60 8.22 6.70
N GLY A 88 -5.89 8.13 5.57
CA GLY A 88 -6.45 8.41 4.26
C GLY A 88 -7.53 7.41 3.82
N LEU A 89 -7.43 6.15 4.21
CA LEU A 89 -8.38 5.09 3.87
C LEU A 89 -9.61 5.04 4.78
N ASN A 90 -9.51 5.55 6.01
CA ASN A 90 -10.59 5.47 6.99
C ASN A 90 -11.90 6.10 6.48
N LYS A 91 -11.82 7.17 5.67
CA LYS A 91 -12.99 7.80 5.03
C LYS A 91 -13.70 6.91 4.00
N TYR A 92 -13.04 5.88 3.52
CA TYR A 92 -13.60 4.94 2.56
C TYR A 92 -14.05 3.62 3.18
N ARG A 93 -13.72 3.38 4.46
CA ARG A 93 -14.13 2.15 5.14
C ARG A 93 -15.65 2.11 5.21
N THR A 94 -16.24 1.04 4.67
CA THR A 94 -17.69 0.86 4.75
C THR A 94 -17.99 0.42 6.17
N ALA A 95 -18.70 1.26 6.94
CA ALA A 95 -19.24 0.80 8.22
C ALA A 95 -20.22 -0.33 7.92
N LYS A 96 -19.89 -1.55 8.34
CA LYS A 96 -20.85 -2.64 8.33
C LYS A 96 -21.94 -2.26 9.32
N VAL A 97 -23.07 -1.76 8.82
CA VAL A 97 -24.29 -1.66 9.61
C VAL A 97 -24.63 -3.09 9.97
N VAL A 98 -24.33 -3.48 11.21
CA VAL A 98 -24.91 -4.69 11.78
C VAL A 98 -26.39 -4.37 11.91
N ASP A 99 -27.19 -4.97 11.04
CA ASP A 99 -28.63 -5.02 11.25
C ASP A 99 -28.83 -5.77 12.56
N LEU A 100 -29.20 -5.05 13.63
CA LEU A 100 -29.66 -5.68 14.86
C LEU A 100 -31.04 -6.26 14.55
N GLN A 101 -31.06 -7.54 14.17
CA GLN A 101 -32.27 -8.37 14.15
C GLN A 101 -32.57 -8.91 15.55
#